data_AF-A0A1G9U3P9-F1
#
_entry.id   AF-A0A1G9U3P9-F1
#
_cell.length_a   1.000
_cell.length_b   1.000
_cell.length_c   1.000
_cell.angle_alpha   90.00
_cell.angle_beta   90.00
_cell.angle_gamma   90.00
#
_symmetry.space_group_name_H-M   'P 1'
#
loop_
_entity.id
_entity.type
_entity.pdbx_description
1 polymer ?
#
loop_
_entity_poly.entity_id
_entity_poly.type
_entity_poly.pdbx_seq_one_letter_code
_entity_poly.pdbx_strand_id
1 'polypeptide(L)' 'MAEKKKKDKDKGKYSLTSMQEVSYQREFKMADRAGGFHDKKTRL' A
#
# COMPACT_ATOMS: atom_id res chain seq x y z
N MET A 1 2.85 31.13 -6.03
CA MET A 1 2.94 29.70 -6.42
C MET A 1 3.57 28.78 -5.35
N ALA A 2 3.90 29.24 -4.13
CA ALA A 2 4.57 28.41 -3.12
C ALA A 2 3.66 27.83 -2.01
N GLU A 3 2.47 28.39 -1.79
CA GLU A 3 1.57 27.97 -0.70
C GLU A 3 0.82 26.67 -0.96
N LYS A 4 0.49 26.35 -2.22
CA LYS A 4 -0.26 25.12 -2.54
C LYS A 4 0.51 23.84 -2.22
N LYS A 5 1.85 23.83 -2.35
CA LYS A 5 2.68 22.64 -2.04
C LYS A 5 2.73 22.28 -0.55
N LYS A 6 2.52 23.23 0.36
CA LYS A 6 2.53 22.95 1.82
C LYS A 6 1.23 22.30 2.29
N LYS A 7 0.09 22.62 1.66
CA LYS A 7 -1.23 22.09 2.04
C LYS A 7 -1.42 20.61 1.68
N ASP A 8 -0.84 20.15 0.58
CA ASP A 8 -0.88 18.72 0.18
C ASP A 8 -0.03 17.82 1.09
N LYS A 9 1.08 18.33 1.62
CA LYS A 9 1.94 17.57 2.53
C LYS A 9 1.26 17.22 3.86
N ASP A 10 0.27 17.99 4.30
CA ASP A 10 -0.41 17.74 5.57
C ASP A 10 -1.45 16.62 5.45
N LYS A 11 -2.13 16.53 4.30
CA LYS A 11 -3.09 15.46 3.98
C LYS A 11 -2.40 14.10 3.74
N GLY A 12 -1.15 14.11 3.26
CA GLY A 12 -0.36 12.91 3.01
C GLY A 12 0.34 12.32 4.24
N LYS A 13 0.24 12.93 5.43
CA LYS A 13 0.91 12.43 6.64
C LYS A 13 0.32 11.11 7.16
N TYR A 14 -0.94 10.84 6.85
CA TYR A 14 -1.69 9.69 7.35
C TYR A 14 -2.06 8.68 6.25
N SER A 15 -1.75 8.97 4.99
CA SER A 15 -1.99 8.07 3.86
C SER A 15 -0.66 7.59 3.30
N LEU A 16 -0.54 6.30 3.03
CA LEU A 16 0.59 5.77 2.27
C LEU A 16 0.61 6.41 0.87
N THR A 17 1.80 6.71 0.37
CA THR A 17 1.96 7.07 -1.04
C THR A 17 1.61 5.87 -1.91
N SER A 18 1.21 6.10 -3.17
CA SER A 18 0.84 5.02 -4.09
C SER A 18 1.89 3.91 -4.20
N MET A 19 3.17 4.27 -4.23
CA MET A 19 4.27 3.29 -4.22
C MET A 19 4.33 2.50 -2.92
N GLN A 20 4.12 3.16 -1.77
CA GLN A 20 4.07 2.49 -0.47
C GLN A 20 2.87 1.55 -0.36
N GLU A 21 1.70 1.93 -0.89
CA GLU A 21 0.51 1.08 -0.91
C GLU A 21 0.74 -0.21 -1.70
N VAL A 22 1.35 -0.12 -2.87
CA VAL A 22 1.68 -1.29 -3.71
C VAL A 22 2.67 -2.21 -3.01
N SER A 23 3.74 -1.64 -2.43
CA SER A 23 4.71 -2.42 -1.66
C SER A 23 4.06 -3.11 -0.47
N TYR A 24 3.24 -2.38 0.30
CA TYR A 24 2.50 -2.93 1.45
C TYR A 24 1.57 -4.08 1.04
N GLN A 25 0.79 -3.91 -0.03
CA GLN A 25 -0.08 -4.98 -0.55
C GLN A 25 0.71 -6.21 -0.97
N ARG A 26 1.89 -6.02 -1.58
CA ARG A 26 2.75 -7.13 -2.03
C ARG A 26 3.37 -7.87 -0.86
N GLU A 27 3.93 -7.14 0.11
CA GLU A 27 4.52 -7.70 1.32
C GLU A 27 3.50 -8.47 2.14
N PHE A 28 2.31 -7.89 2.30
CA PHE A 28 1.19 -8.53 2.99
C PHE A 28 0.81 -9.87 2.33
N LYS A 29 0.61 -9.89 1.01
CA LYS A 29 0.30 -11.13 0.28
C LYS A 29 1.41 -12.18 0.38
N MET A 30 2.68 -11.75 0.40
CA MET A 30 3.80 -12.68 0.58
C MET A 30 3.83 -13.26 2.00
N ALA A 31 3.56 -12.44 3.01
CA ALA A 31 3.47 -12.87 4.40
C ALA A 31 2.30 -13.86 4.61
N ASP A 32 1.12 -13.55 4.08
CA ASP A 32 -0.04 -14.44 4.08
C ASP A 32 0.30 -15.79 3.47
N ARG A 33 0.97 -15.79 2.30
CA ARG A 33 1.39 -17.01 1.63
C ARG A 33 2.39 -17.83 2.46
N ALA A 34 3.35 -17.16 3.10
CA ALA A 34 4.30 -17.79 4.01
C ALA A 34 3.60 -18.38 5.25
N GLY A 35 2.52 -17.74 5.71
CA GLY A 35 1.62 -18.25 6.75
C GLY A 35 0.66 -19.35 6.27
N GLY A 36 0.77 -19.79 5.01
CA GLY A 36 -0.05 -20.85 4.44
C GLY A 36 -1.39 -20.37 3.87
N PHE A 37 -1.71 -19.07 3.96
CA PHE A 37 -2.91 -18.48 3.37
C PHE A 37 -2.71 -18.32 1.86
N HIS A 38 -3.12 -19.34 1.10
CA HIS A 38 -3.16 -19.31 -0.35
C HIS A 38 -4.57 -18.95 -0.79
N ASP A 39 -4.69 -17.95 -1.66
CA ASP A 39 -5.97 -17.51 -2.20
C ASP A 39 -6.60 -18.63 -3.04
N LYS A 40 -7.55 -19.36 -2.43
CA LYS A 40 -8.20 -20.54 -3.04
C LYS A 40 -8.97 -20.20 -4.32
N LYS A 41 -9.23 -18.91 -4.60
CA LYS A 41 -9.91 -18.45 -5.82
C LYS A 41 -8.99 -18.31 -7.04
N THR A 42 -7.67 -18.41 -6.88
CA THR A 42 -6.71 -18.30 -8.00
C THR A 42 -6.34 -19.65 -8.64
N ARG A 43 -6.92 -20.78 -8.20
CA ARG A 43 -6.89 -22.02 -9.00
C ARG A 43 -7.84 -21.88 -10.20
N LEU A 44 -7.33 -21.30 -11.27
CA LEU A 44 -7.78 -21.61 -12.63
C LEU A 44 -7.22 -22.97 -13.04
#